data_AF-A0A1G0FEZ8-F1
#
_entry.id   AF-A0A1G0FEZ8-F1
#
_cell.length_a   1.000
_cell.length_b   1.000
_cell.length_c   1.000
_cell.angle_alpha   90.00
_cell.angle_beta   90.00
_cell.angle_gamma   90.00
#
_symmetry.space_group_name_H-M   'P 1'
#
loop_
_entity.id
_entity.type
_entity.pdbx_description
1 polymer ?
#
loop_
_entity_poly.entity_id
_entity_poly.type
_entity_poly.pdbx_seq_one_letter_code
_entity_poly.pdbx_strand_id
1 'polypeptide(L)'
;MYGGFTLVLATINSLTSNAMGINDPHYKQLAALFSEINFKKEKIYTNSFHVLDVHQKIYSEFTDTPSKLKQGDLFFWVTLPNYDAGNSSVVTVDISNVSWQELDTFEGGKLLRKK
;
A
#
# COMPACT_ATOMS: atom_id res chain seq x y z
N MET A 1 -9.78 -27.78 -27.50
CA MET A 1 -9.28 -26.38 -27.47
C MET A 1 -10.22 -25.51 -26.63
N TYR A 2 -10.21 -25.63 -25.30
CA TYR A 2 -11.07 -24.81 -24.41
C TYR A 2 -10.33 -24.30 -23.15
N GLY A 3 -9.03 -24.57 -22.99
CA GLY A 3 -8.24 -24.14 -21.83
C GLY A 3 -7.59 -22.76 -21.96
N GLY A 4 -7.60 -22.15 -23.15
CA GLY A 4 -6.96 -20.84 -23.39
C GLY A 4 -7.85 -19.65 -23.01
N PHE A 5 -9.17 -19.78 -23.16
CA PHE A 5 -10.13 -18.70 -22.88
C PHE A 5 -10.32 -18.42 -21.38
N THR A 6 -10.21 -19.45 -20.54
CA THR A 6 -10.28 -19.30 -19.07
C THR A 6 -9.08 -18.56 -18.51
N LEU A 7 -7.89 -18.74 -19.08
CA LEU A 7 -6.70 -18.01 -18.64
C LEU A 7 -6.80 -16.51 -18.95
N VAL A 8 -7.32 -16.15 -20.12
CA VAL A 8 -7.51 -14.74 -20.52
C VAL A 8 -8.56 -14.05 -19.64
N LEU A 9 -9.69 -14.71 -19.36
CA LEU A 9 -10.70 -14.18 -18.45
C LEU A 9 -10.19 -14.05 -17.01
N ALA A 10 -9.38 -15.00 -16.53
CA ALA A 10 -8.75 -14.91 -15.21
C ALA A 10 -7.75 -13.74 -15.13
N THR A 11 -6.98 -13.49 -16.19
CA THR A 11 -6.05 -12.34 -16.25
C THR A 11 -6.81 -11.01 -16.33
N ILE A 12 -7.89 -10.92 -17.12
CA ILE A 12 -8.72 -9.70 -17.20
C ILE A 12 -9.44 -9.46 -15.88
N ASN A 13 -10.05 -10.49 -15.27
CA ASN A 13 -10.68 -10.35 -13.96
C ASN A 13 -9.66 -10.02 -12.88
N SER A 14 -8.45 -10.57 -12.90
CA SER A 14 -7.40 -10.21 -11.96
C SER A 14 -7.02 -8.73 -12.10
N LEU A 15 -6.78 -8.24 -13.32
CA LEU A 15 -6.47 -6.84 -13.58
C LEU A 15 -7.63 -5.88 -13.27
N THR A 16 -8.86 -6.29 -13.55
CA THR A 16 -10.06 -5.47 -13.32
C THR A 16 -10.49 -5.49 -11.85
N SER A 17 -10.39 -6.62 -11.15
CA SER A 17 -10.58 -6.70 -9.69
C SER A 17 -9.53 -5.87 -8.97
N ASN A 18 -8.24 -5.99 -9.35
CA ASN A 18 -7.18 -5.16 -8.78
C ASN A 18 -7.47 -3.66 -8.90
N ALA A 19 -8.18 -3.25 -9.96
CA ALA A 19 -8.59 -1.86 -10.16
C ALA A 19 -9.85 -1.45 -9.37
N MET A 20 -10.73 -2.39 -8.97
CA MET A 20 -11.96 -2.04 -8.24
C MET A 20 -11.70 -1.77 -6.77
N GLY A 21 -10.96 -2.63 -6.09
CA GLY A 21 -10.69 -2.47 -4.66
C GLY A 21 -9.75 -1.32 -4.34
N ILE A 22 -8.72 -1.12 -5.17
CA ILE A 22 -7.76 -0.03 -4.97
C ILE A 22 -8.37 1.34 -5.25
N ASN A 23 -9.41 1.42 -6.07
CA ASN A 23 -10.09 2.66 -6.42
C ASN A 23 -11.13 3.09 -5.38
N ASP A 24 -11.16 2.42 -4.21
CA ASP A 24 -12.02 2.83 -3.10
C ASP A 24 -11.72 4.28 -2.67
N PRO A 25 -12.75 5.11 -2.41
CA PRO A 25 -12.59 6.50 -2.00
C PRO A 25 -11.69 6.69 -0.77
N HIS A 26 -11.68 5.76 0.17
CA HIS A 26 -10.86 5.86 1.38
C HIS A 26 -9.36 5.77 1.05
N TYR A 27 -8.97 4.89 0.12
CA TYR A 27 -7.59 4.82 -0.36
C TYR A 27 -7.18 6.08 -1.11
N LYS A 28 -8.08 6.65 -1.92
CA LYS A 28 -7.84 7.90 -2.62
C LYS A 28 -7.62 9.07 -1.66
N GLN A 29 -8.45 9.17 -0.60
CA GLN A 29 -8.32 10.18 0.44
C GLN A 29 -7.01 10.01 1.22
N LEU A 30 -6.68 8.78 1.63
CA LEU A 30 -5.43 8.48 2.32
C LEU A 30 -4.21 8.90 1.49
N ALA A 31 -4.21 8.56 0.19
CA ALA A 31 -3.12 8.96 -0.70
C ALA A 31 -3.04 10.49 -0.84
N ALA A 32 -4.18 11.18 -0.96
CA ALA A 32 -4.21 12.64 -1.01
C ALA A 32 -3.61 13.28 0.25
N LEU A 33 -4.01 12.81 1.44
CA LEU A 33 -3.43 13.26 2.72
C LEU A 33 -1.93 13.00 2.79
N PHE A 34 -1.49 11.83 2.32
CA PHE A 34 -0.07 11.50 2.26
C PHE A 34 0.70 12.45 1.31
N SER A 35 0.10 12.83 0.18
CA SER A 35 0.73 13.71 -0.81
C SER A 35 0.96 15.14 -0.35
N GLU A 36 0.20 15.60 0.66
CA GLU A 36 0.39 16.93 1.26
C GLU A 36 1.69 17.02 2.04
N ILE A 37 2.27 15.89 2.45
CA ILE A 37 3.54 15.91 3.14
C ILE A 37 4.69 15.91 2.14
N ASN A 38 5.52 16.93 2.28
CA ASN A 38 6.70 17.13 1.45
C ASN A 38 7.85 16.22 1.89
N PHE A 39 7.84 14.96 1.44
CA PHE A 39 8.99 14.06 1.57
C PHE A 39 9.92 14.23 0.38
N LYS A 40 11.04 14.94 0.59
CA LYS A 40 12.09 15.08 -0.41
C LYS A 40 12.76 13.72 -0.68
N LYS A 41 12.37 13.05 -1.77
CA LYS A 41 13.11 11.95 -2.44
C LYS A 41 13.48 10.72 -1.58
N GLU A 42 12.94 10.60 -0.37
CA GLU A 42 13.15 9.41 0.45
C GLU A 42 12.36 8.23 -0.12
N LYS A 43 12.95 7.03 -0.05
CA LYS A 43 12.29 5.81 -0.49
C LYS A 43 11.24 5.43 0.55
N ILE A 44 9.98 5.30 0.11
CA ILE A 44 8.86 4.96 0.99
C ILE A 44 8.54 3.49 0.79
N TYR A 45 8.54 2.73 1.88
CA TYR A 45 8.05 1.36 1.94
C TYR A 45 6.61 1.35 2.43
N THR A 46 5.78 0.40 2.00
CA THR A 46 4.38 0.32 2.42
C THR A 46 3.88 -1.12 2.51
N ASN A 47 2.89 -1.39 3.37
CA ASN A 47 2.18 -2.67 3.40
C ASN A 47 1.01 -2.74 2.41
N SER A 48 0.80 -1.70 1.60
CA SER A 48 -0.24 -1.68 0.58
C SER A 48 0.32 -1.84 -0.83
N PHE A 49 -0.33 -2.62 -1.68
CA PHE A 49 -0.04 -2.64 -3.10
C PHE A 49 -0.71 -1.45 -3.77
N HIS A 50 0.10 -0.65 -4.47
CA HIS A 50 -0.33 0.35 -5.44
C HIS A 50 -1.26 1.49 -4.96
N VAL A 51 -1.45 1.71 -3.65
CA VAL A 51 -2.38 2.74 -3.16
C VAL A 51 -1.86 4.15 -3.48
N LEU A 52 -0.58 4.39 -3.24
CA LEU A 52 0.03 5.71 -3.41
C LEU A 52 0.37 6.05 -4.87
N ASP A 53 0.78 5.06 -5.66
CA ASP A 53 1.17 5.27 -7.06
C ASP A 53 -0.06 5.44 -7.97
N VAL A 54 -1.15 4.69 -7.75
CA VAL A 54 -2.39 4.81 -8.54
C VAL A 54 -3.06 6.16 -8.31
N HIS A 55 -3.15 6.62 -7.05
CA HIS A 55 -3.94 7.82 -6.73
C HIS A 55 -3.15 9.13 -6.80
N GLN A 56 -1.86 9.10 -6.45
CA GLN A 56 -1.04 10.32 -6.35
C GLN A 56 0.30 10.24 -7.08
N LYS A 57 0.56 9.15 -7.83
CA LYS A 57 1.82 8.94 -8.56
C LYS A 57 3.05 8.97 -7.65
N ILE A 58 2.88 8.64 -6.37
CA ILE A 58 3.96 8.55 -5.40
C ILE A 58 4.48 7.12 -5.44
N TYR A 59 5.74 6.95 -5.85
CA TYR A 59 6.37 5.63 -5.87
C TYR A 59 6.59 5.13 -4.45
N SER A 60 6.02 3.96 -4.14
CA SER A 60 6.20 3.26 -2.87
C SER A 60 6.52 1.80 -3.12
N GLU A 61 7.46 1.24 -2.36
CA GLU A 61 7.85 -0.17 -2.47
C GLU A 61 7.05 -1.02 -1.48
N PHE A 62 6.34 -2.02 -1.98
CA PHE A 62 5.62 -2.95 -1.12
C PHE A 62 6.59 -3.76 -0.25
N THR A 63 6.27 -3.91 1.03
CA THR A 63 6.93 -4.83 1.94
C THR A 63 5.92 -5.46 2.90
N ASP A 64 5.97 -6.79 2.97
CA ASP A 64 5.26 -7.61 3.97
C ASP A 64 6.08 -7.81 5.25
N THR A 65 7.35 -7.42 5.22
CA THR A 65 8.34 -7.68 6.26
C THR A 65 9.03 -6.37 6.67
N PRO A 66 8.29 -5.43 7.29
CA PRO A 66 8.83 -4.13 7.70
C PRO A 66 10.00 -4.25 8.70
N SER A 67 10.12 -5.40 9.38
CA SER A 67 11.28 -5.73 10.22
C SER A 67 12.61 -5.81 9.48
N LYS A 68 12.61 -6.09 8.18
CA LYS A 68 13.82 -6.16 7.35
C LYS A 68 14.29 -4.82 6.79
N LEU A 69 13.51 -3.75 6.99
CA LEU A 69 13.91 -2.41 6.56
C LEU A 69 15.16 -1.94 7.29
N LYS A 70 15.93 -1.05 6.69
CA LYS A 70 17.13 -0.48 7.31
C LYS A 70 16.74 0.64 8.27
N GLN A 71 17.62 0.92 9.23
CA GLN A 71 17.47 2.07 10.11
C GLN A 71 17.39 3.35 9.27
N GLY A 72 16.43 4.22 9.57
CA GLY A 72 16.17 5.45 8.83
C GLY A 72 15.17 5.29 7.66
N ASP A 73 14.84 4.07 7.24
CA ASP A 73 13.86 3.86 6.17
C ASP A 73 12.46 4.32 6.61
N LEU A 74 11.73 4.90 5.67
CA LEU A 74 10.34 5.30 5.84
C LEU A 74 9.41 4.14 5.52
N PHE A 75 8.48 3.89 6.42
CA PHE A 75 7.44 2.89 6.28
C PHE A 75 6.07 3.54 6.46
N PHE A 76 5.30 3.59 5.39
CA PHE A 76 3.92 3.99 5.38
C PHE A 76 3.02 2.80 5.69
N TRP A 77 2.45 2.81 6.88
CA TRP A 77 1.59 1.75 7.38
C TRP A 77 0.12 2.10 7.13
N VAL A 78 -0.49 1.44 6.16
CA VAL A 78 -1.92 1.54 5.87
C VAL A 78 -2.68 0.66 6.87
N THR A 79 -3.62 1.29 7.59
CA THR A 79 -4.48 0.64 8.59
C THR A 79 -5.92 0.47 8.12
N LEU A 80 -6.26 0.98 6.93
CA LEU A 80 -7.55 0.75 6.30
C LEU A 80 -7.78 -0.75 6.07
N PRO A 81 -9.03 -1.21 6.21
CA PRO A 81 -9.38 -2.58 5.91
C PRO A 81 -9.24 -2.82 4.41
N ASN A 82 -9.04 -4.07 4.03
CA ASN A 82 -9.06 -4.44 2.63
C ASN A 82 -10.50 -4.37 2.08
N TYR A 83 -10.77 -3.38 1.24
CA TYR A 83 -12.07 -3.20 0.57
C TYR A 83 -12.27 -4.09 -0.66
N ASP A 84 -11.27 -4.90 -1.01
CA ASP A 84 -11.32 -5.81 -2.16
C ASP A 84 -11.59 -7.25 -1.70
N ALA A 85 -12.66 -7.85 -2.21
CA ALA A 85 -13.04 -9.23 -1.89
C ALA A 85 -12.23 -10.30 -2.65
N GLY A 86 -11.51 -9.92 -3.71
CA GLY A 86 -10.77 -10.81 -4.60
C GLY A 86 -9.25 -10.74 -4.50
N ASN A 87 -8.68 -9.63 -4.02
CA ASN A 87 -7.24 -9.49 -3.83
C ASN A 87 -6.87 -8.53 -2.69
N SER A 88 -5.90 -8.86 -1.84
CA SER A 88 -5.54 -7.99 -0.70
C SER A 88 -4.71 -6.78 -1.12
N SER A 89 -5.36 -5.61 -1.28
CA SER A 89 -4.65 -4.35 -1.54
C SER A 89 -3.83 -3.88 -0.34
N VAL A 90 -4.21 -4.28 0.88
CA VAL A 90 -3.49 -4.00 2.12
C VAL A 90 -3.17 -5.32 2.81
N VAL A 91 -1.89 -5.54 3.12
CA VAL A 91 -1.42 -6.71 3.85
C VAL A 91 -1.25 -6.35 5.32
N THR A 92 -1.78 -7.19 6.19
CA THR A 92 -1.54 -7.04 7.63
C THR A 92 -0.11 -7.45 7.93
N VAL A 93 0.66 -6.54 8.51
CA VAL A 93 2.07 -6.76 8.87
C VAL A 93 2.26 -6.50 10.35
N ASP A 94 3.15 -7.27 10.99
CA ASP A 94 3.52 -7.05 12.38
C ASP A 94 4.65 -6.01 12.46
N ILE A 95 4.36 -4.89 13.12
CA ILE A 95 5.32 -3.80 13.35
C ILE A 95 5.81 -3.74 14.80
N SER A 96 5.28 -4.58 15.70
CA SER A 96 5.56 -4.53 17.16
C SER A 96 6.99 -4.90 17.50
N ASN A 97 7.61 -5.76 16.69
CA ASN A 97 8.98 -6.25 16.87
C ASN A 97 10.06 -5.25 16.42
N VAL A 98 9.69 -4.02 16.07
CA VAL A 98 10.60 -3.00 15.52
C VAL A 98 10.36 -1.67 16.24
N SER A 99 11.45 -0.96 16.55
CA SER A 99 11.35 0.39 17.08
C SER A 99 11.08 1.39 15.96
N TRP A 100 9.95 2.08 16.05
CA TRP A 100 9.56 3.12 15.09
C TRP A 100 9.58 4.51 15.73
N GLN A 101 9.87 5.49 14.92
CA GLN A 101 9.56 6.89 15.16
C GLN A 101 8.31 7.23 14.33
N GLU A 102 7.20 7.56 14.98
CA GLU A 102 6.04 8.09 14.29
C GLU A 102 6.39 9.50 13.78
N LEU A 103 6.28 9.70 12.46
CA LEU A 103 6.50 10.99 11.83
C LEU A 103 5.18 11.72 11.60
N ASP A 104 4.15 10.98 11.16
CA ASP A 104 2.82 11.53 10.91
C ASP A 104 1.74 10.44 11.04
N THR A 105 0.50 10.86 11.25
CA THR A 105 -0.68 9.98 11.35
C THR A 105 -1.83 10.56 10.54
N PHE A 106 -2.44 9.71 9.72
CA PHE A 106 -3.56 10.03 8.85
C PHE A 106 -4.76 9.19 9.22
N GLU A 107 -5.94 9.63 8.79
CA GLU A 107 -7.11 8.78 8.82
C GLU A 107 -6.90 7.59 7.89
N GLY A 108 -6.70 6.39 8.46
CA GLY A 108 -6.44 5.17 7.70
C GLY A 108 -4.98 4.82 7.47
N GLY A 109 -4.02 5.56 8.05
CA GLY A 109 -2.61 5.18 7.95
C GLY A 109 -1.67 5.95 8.88
N LYS A 110 -0.43 5.49 8.98
CA LYS A 110 0.65 6.13 9.74
C LYS A 110 1.92 6.16 8.92
N LEU A 111 2.72 7.20 9.10
CA LEU A 111 4.09 7.21 8.60
C LEU A 111 5.07 6.99 9.75
N LEU A 112 5.89 5.97 9.57
CA LEU A 112 6.86 5.52 10.54
C LEU A 112 8.27 5.63 9.94
N ARG A 113 9.25 5.99 10.75
CA ARG A 113 10.68 5.88 10.41
C ARG A 113 11.33 4.85 11.33
N LYS A 114 12.08 3.91 10.77
CA LYS A 114 12.75 2.90 11.58
C LYS A 114 13.87 3.52 12.41
N LYS A 115 13.85 3.27 13.72
CA LYS A 115 14.88 3.72 14.66
C LYS A 115 16.09 2.80 14.70
#